data_AF-A0A849QXJ8-F1
#
_entry.id   AF-A0A849QXJ8-F1
#
_cell.length_a   1.000
_cell.length_b   1.000
_cell.length_c   1.000
_cell.angle_alpha   90.00
_cell.angle_beta   90.00
_cell.angle_gamma   90.00
#
_symmetry.space_group_name_H-M   'P 1'
#
loop_
_entity.id
_entity.type
_entity.pdbx_description
1 polymer ?
#
loop_
_entity_poly.entity_id
_entity_poly.type
_entity_poly.pdbx_seq_one_letter_code
_entity_poly.pdbx_strand_id
1 'polypeptide(L)'
;MKKIILCLTSLVLVFVMIGTVNAVETIYVDDDCGTIQNGIQSNPYCTINDALVVANDGDTIIVAAGTYDEQILIDGVNIFLIANEGAIIKPTSCVENPTKKHIIQIYNSISTVDGFIIDANYDISGCLDGIYAKGGLDGYGSVDLIIINNDVYDYGKNGITVNGAEATAVIEDNIVTGRGVLTVGDYAQNGIQFGYGAIGIITGNTISDNYYDGYWAGTGILLYNVNQKTLNLPVPILKADNIFSDNEFDVKLIYWNYYNQGGPLETVEIVAASDQPPQPQTRERTGEKIGEPDGHQRQNRPGEGWENENDLLENAVEVSPGVFYIGESMDKGQVVEGYAFVHYMKPAASSKPIWDDTVEFYKFMFGGIKWTDMMTYEVNTDYSGLDPSEVMTILGDSLNTWDGQTSFELFNEPINLMTMQNPGENDGHNIVVWSDLGSGGIIAYNSLWFNKAMNVIIDSDVVFNTQYIWDDCVEGVDCSNKMDLQNIATHEFGHNGLNDLYMPKSVELTMHGYSSFGENKKRNLGIGDILGIQELYGE
;
A
#
# COMPACT_ATOMS: atom_id res chain seq x y z
N MET A 1 42.21 -18.50 -59.26
CA MET A 1 42.05 -17.20 -58.57
C MET A 1 40.71 -17.17 -57.87
N LYS A 2 40.68 -17.42 -56.55
CA LYS A 2 39.52 -17.14 -55.68
C LYS A 2 40.02 -16.20 -54.58
N LYS A 3 39.51 -14.97 -54.55
CA LYS A 3 39.83 -13.96 -53.55
C LYS A 3 39.17 -14.36 -52.24
N ILE A 4 39.96 -14.52 -51.17
CA ILE A 4 39.47 -14.65 -49.80
C ILE A 4 39.33 -13.21 -49.29
N ILE A 5 38.10 -12.85 -48.91
CA ILE A 5 37.78 -11.59 -48.22
C ILE A 5 38.05 -11.85 -46.74
N LEU A 6 39.05 -11.17 -46.17
CA LEU A 6 39.26 -11.09 -44.73
C LEU A 6 38.25 -10.08 -44.17
N CYS A 7 37.34 -10.53 -43.31
CA CYS A 7 36.50 -9.67 -42.49
C CYS A 7 37.30 -9.32 -41.22
N LEU A 8 37.68 -8.04 -41.05
CA LEU A 8 38.21 -7.53 -39.79
C LEU A 8 37.04 -7.33 -38.82
N THR A 9 36.96 -8.11 -37.75
CA THR A 9 36.10 -7.80 -36.60
C THR A 9 36.86 -6.88 -35.64
N SER A 10 36.40 -5.63 -35.53
CA SER A 10 36.85 -4.68 -34.52
C SER A 10 36.43 -5.16 -33.13
N LEU A 11 37.41 -5.36 -32.25
CA LEU A 11 37.20 -5.61 -30.83
C LEU A 11 36.84 -4.28 -30.15
N VAL A 12 35.57 -4.06 -29.84
CA VAL A 12 35.12 -2.95 -28.98
C VAL A 12 35.36 -3.38 -27.54
N LEU A 13 36.35 -2.76 -26.89
CA LEU A 13 36.60 -2.93 -25.48
C LEU A 13 35.53 -2.13 -24.72
N VAL A 14 34.47 -2.79 -24.27
CA VAL A 14 33.47 -2.20 -23.36
C VAL A 14 34.11 -2.14 -21.98
N PHE A 15 34.49 -0.95 -21.53
CA PHE A 15 34.75 -0.70 -20.12
C PHE A 15 33.42 -0.77 -19.39
N VAL A 16 33.13 -1.91 -18.75
CA VAL A 16 32.09 -1.98 -17.73
C VAL A 16 32.62 -1.20 -16.54
N MET A 17 32.16 0.03 -16.38
CA MET A 17 32.22 0.72 -15.09
C MET A 17 31.36 -0.11 -14.13
N ILE A 18 32.00 -0.95 -13.32
CA ILE A 18 31.35 -1.56 -12.16
C ILE A 18 31.16 -0.39 -11.19
N GLY A 19 30.03 0.30 -11.31
CA GLY A 19 29.55 1.15 -10.23
C GLY A 19 29.35 0.26 -9.01
N THR A 20 29.96 0.63 -7.90
CA THR A 20 29.60 0.10 -6.59
C THR A 20 28.13 0.45 -6.36
N VAL A 21 27.25 -0.55 -6.36
CA VAL A 21 25.91 -0.39 -5.78
C VAL A 21 26.17 -0.16 -4.29
N ASN A 22 25.89 1.03 -3.77
CA ASN A 22 25.94 1.27 -2.33
C ASN A 22 24.94 0.30 -1.69
N ALA A 23 25.29 -0.27 -0.54
CA ALA A 23 24.35 -1.14 0.16
C ALA A 23 23.12 -0.30 0.53
N VAL A 24 21.92 -0.85 0.32
CA VAL A 24 20.69 -0.29 0.88
C VAL A 24 20.83 -0.36 2.40
N GLU A 25 20.73 0.81 3.05
CA GLU A 25 20.96 0.96 4.48
C GLU A 25 19.74 1.55 5.17
N THR A 26 19.59 1.20 6.45
CA THR A 26 18.62 1.84 7.34
C THR A 26 19.33 2.97 8.09
N ILE A 27 18.86 4.19 7.90
CA ILE A 27 19.35 5.41 8.54
C ILE A 27 18.36 5.80 9.65
N TYR A 28 18.87 5.96 10.86
CA TYR A 28 18.05 6.31 12.04
C TYR A 28 18.13 7.80 12.35
N VAL A 29 16.98 8.39 12.66
CA VAL A 29 16.81 9.79 13.08
C VAL A 29 16.08 9.83 14.42
N ASP A 30 16.54 10.67 15.34
CA ASP A 30 15.98 10.83 16.70
C ASP A 30 16.24 12.27 17.18
N ASP A 31 15.21 12.98 17.65
CA ASP A 31 15.36 14.35 18.16
C ASP A 31 16.13 14.41 19.50
N ASP A 32 16.23 13.28 20.21
CA ASP A 32 17.06 13.06 21.39
C ASP A 32 18.48 12.53 21.06
N CYS A 33 18.95 12.77 19.84
CA CYS A 33 20.28 12.39 19.34
C CYS A 33 21.48 12.76 20.25
N GLY A 34 22.53 11.95 20.17
CA GLY A 34 23.81 12.21 20.83
C GLY A 34 24.75 13.16 20.06
N THR A 35 25.95 13.36 20.61
CA THR A 35 27.00 14.15 19.92
C THR A 35 27.63 13.44 18.73
N ILE A 36 27.47 12.12 18.64
CA ILE A 36 27.91 11.32 17.50
C ILE A 36 26.65 10.99 16.71
N GLN A 37 26.67 11.33 15.42
CA GLN A 37 25.55 11.16 14.51
C GLN A 37 26.09 10.53 13.23
N ASN A 38 25.89 9.23 13.08
CA ASN A 38 26.34 8.49 11.90
C ASN A 38 25.25 7.56 11.35
N GLY A 39 23.99 7.82 11.71
CA GLY A 39 22.82 7.18 11.13
C GLY A 39 22.56 5.75 11.59
N ILE A 40 23.34 5.18 12.51
CA ILE A 40 23.01 3.89 13.14
C ILE A 40 22.09 4.13 14.34
N GLN A 41 21.29 3.14 14.71
CA GLN A 41 20.32 3.24 15.81
C GLN A 41 20.90 3.76 17.14
N SER A 42 22.14 3.41 17.49
CA SER A 42 22.77 3.89 18.72
C SER A 42 23.36 5.30 18.65
N ASN A 43 23.49 5.87 17.43
CA ASN A 43 24.03 7.19 17.15
C ASN A 43 23.23 7.82 15.97
N PRO A 44 21.91 8.04 16.15
CA PRO A 44 21.04 8.53 15.09
C PRO A 44 21.41 9.96 14.70
N TYR A 45 20.98 10.39 13.51
CA TYR A 45 21.00 11.81 13.16
C TYR A 45 19.96 12.57 13.97
N CYS A 46 20.23 13.84 14.28
CA CYS A 46 19.26 14.69 14.98
C CYS A 46 18.09 15.15 14.11
N THR A 47 18.34 15.25 12.81
CA THR A 47 17.39 15.79 11.84
C THR A 47 17.24 14.83 10.67
N ILE A 48 16.06 14.84 10.08
CA ILE A 48 15.74 14.10 8.87
C ILE A 48 16.58 14.64 7.71
N ASN A 49 16.83 15.95 7.65
CA ASN A 49 17.72 16.52 6.62
C ASN A 49 19.16 16.01 6.71
N ASP A 50 19.73 15.81 7.91
CA ASP A 50 21.07 15.23 8.06
C ASP A 50 21.11 13.77 7.54
N ALA A 51 20.04 13.00 7.75
CA ALA A 51 19.89 11.67 7.17
C ALA A 51 19.78 11.73 5.63
N LEU A 52 18.99 12.65 5.09
CA LEU A 52 18.82 12.82 3.64
C LEU A 52 20.12 13.18 2.92
N VAL A 53 21.02 13.92 3.57
CA VAL A 53 22.33 14.29 3.00
C VAL A 53 23.20 13.07 2.70
N VAL A 54 23.04 11.98 3.45
CA VAL A 54 23.84 10.76 3.29
C VAL A 54 23.09 9.61 2.62
N ALA A 55 21.77 9.75 2.45
CA ALA A 55 20.92 8.74 1.86
C ALA A 55 21.26 8.49 0.38
N ASN A 56 21.09 7.24 -0.02
CA ASN A 56 21.22 6.73 -1.38
C ASN A 56 19.89 6.13 -1.85
N ASP A 57 19.79 5.88 -3.15
CA ASP A 57 18.62 5.21 -3.71
C ASP A 57 18.38 3.84 -3.05
N GLY A 58 17.16 3.62 -2.56
CA GLY A 58 16.70 2.43 -1.87
C GLY A 58 16.78 2.51 -0.35
N ASP A 59 17.47 3.50 0.23
CA ASP A 59 17.65 3.61 1.67
C ASP A 59 16.32 3.84 2.40
N THR A 60 16.26 3.32 3.63
CA THR A 60 15.13 3.57 4.55
C THR A 60 15.57 4.52 5.65
N ILE A 61 14.89 5.66 5.78
CA ILE A 61 15.07 6.59 6.89
C ILE A 61 13.97 6.31 7.91
N ILE A 62 14.36 5.76 9.06
CA ILE A 62 13.45 5.52 10.19
C ILE A 62 13.57 6.69 11.16
N VAL A 63 12.44 7.35 11.41
CA VAL A 63 12.34 8.51 12.28
C VAL A 63 11.68 8.10 13.59
N ALA A 64 12.39 8.28 14.70
CA ALA A 64 11.88 7.97 16.03
C ALA A 64 10.72 8.88 16.44
N ALA A 65 9.97 8.47 17.47
CA ALA A 65 8.98 9.34 18.07
C ALA A 65 9.66 10.58 18.66
N GLY A 66 9.15 11.76 18.34
CA GLY A 66 9.86 13.01 18.60
C GLY A 66 9.22 14.19 17.87
N THR A 67 9.69 15.41 18.14
CA THR A 67 9.23 16.61 17.40
C THR A 67 10.39 17.23 16.63
N TYR A 68 10.27 17.22 15.29
CA TYR A 68 11.27 17.69 14.35
C TYR A 68 10.87 19.07 13.81
N ASP A 69 11.59 20.10 14.25
CA ASP A 69 11.43 21.48 13.79
C ASP A 69 12.25 21.73 12.50
N GLU A 70 11.76 21.20 11.38
CA GLU A 70 12.42 21.34 10.08
C GLU A 70 11.45 21.18 8.90
N GLN A 71 11.83 21.76 7.74
CA GLN A 71 11.22 21.43 6.45
C GLN A 71 12.06 20.36 5.75
N ILE A 72 11.43 19.39 5.11
CA ILE A 72 12.06 18.25 4.44
C ILE A 72 12.08 18.47 2.93
N LEU A 73 13.24 18.22 2.31
CA LEU A 73 13.41 18.23 0.86
C LEU A 73 13.99 16.89 0.39
N ILE A 74 13.16 16.11 -0.29
CA ILE A 74 13.56 14.89 -1.00
C ILE A 74 13.68 15.27 -2.47
N ASP A 75 14.90 15.33 -2.98
CA ASP A 75 15.18 15.75 -4.36
C ASP A 75 16.29 14.89 -4.98
N GLY A 76 15.92 14.00 -5.90
CA GLY A 76 16.89 13.22 -6.68
C GLY A 76 17.45 12.00 -5.93
N VAL A 77 16.76 11.54 -4.89
CA VAL A 77 17.07 10.32 -4.14
C VAL A 77 15.80 9.50 -3.91
N ASN A 78 15.86 8.19 -4.14
CA ASN A 78 14.74 7.29 -3.95
C ASN A 78 14.80 6.67 -2.55
N ILE A 79 13.81 6.90 -1.68
CA ILE A 79 13.88 6.47 -0.28
C ILE A 79 12.54 6.02 0.28
N PHE A 80 12.60 5.26 1.37
CA PHE A 80 11.47 5.04 2.26
C PHE A 80 11.64 5.92 3.50
N LEU A 81 10.79 6.94 3.65
CA LEU A 81 10.75 7.78 4.85
C LEU A 81 9.62 7.26 5.75
N ILE A 82 9.99 6.64 6.88
CA ILE A 82 9.07 5.92 7.75
C ILE A 82 9.15 6.49 9.16
N ALA A 83 8.01 6.82 9.74
CA ALA A 83 7.87 7.25 11.12
C ALA A 83 7.59 6.07 12.05
N ASN A 84 8.25 6.05 13.19
CA ASN A 84 7.73 5.37 14.36
C ASN A 84 6.55 6.17 14.94
N GLU A 85 5.60 5.49 15.58
CA GLU A 85 4.41 6.11 16.17
C GLU A 85 4.78 7.30 17.07
N GLY A 86 4.29 8.49 16.71
CA GLY A 86 4.55 9.74 17.44
C GLY A 86 5.69 10.59 16.89
N ALA A 87 6.26 10.28 15.72
CA ALA A 87 7.15 11.20 15.01
C ALA A 87 6.34 12.38 14.43
N ILE A 88 6.64 13.58 14.89
CA ILE A 88 5.93 14.82 14.51
C ILE A 88 6.89 15.71 13.74
N ILE A 89 6.57 16.06 12.50
CA ILE A 89 7.26 17.12 11.77
C ILE A 89 6.47 18.41 11.98
N LYS A 90 7.07 19.39 12.67
CA LYS A 90 6.42 20.64 13.06
C LYS A 90 7.37 21.83 12.94
N PRO A 91 7.46 22.45 11.77
CA PRO A 91 8.27 23.65 11.60
C PRO A 91 7.74 24.81 12.47
N THR A 92 8.65 25.54 13.09
CA THR A 92 8.39 26.84 13.73
C THR A 92 8.45 27.99 12.73
N SER A 93 9.03 27.75 11.54
CA SER A 93 9.00 28.66 10.41
C SER A 93 9.12 27.91 9.09
N CYS A 94 8.28 28.25 8.11
CA CYS A 94 8.45 27.81 6.73
C CYS A 94 9.02 28.92 5.85
N VAL A 95 10.14 28.62 5.20
CA VAL A 95 10.73 29.42 4.14
C VAL A 95 10.36 28.83 2.77
N GLU A 96 10.35 29.69 1.75
CA GLU A 96 10.18 29.23 0.37
C GLU A 96 11.44 28.47 -0.06
N ASN A 97 11.31 27.20 -0.41
CA ASN A 97 12.46 26.40 -0.84
C ASN A 97 12.04 25.11 -1.55
N PRO A 98 11.95 25.03 -2.90
CA PRO A 98 12.42 26.00 -3.90
C PRO A 98 11.36 26.97 -4.42
N THR A 99 10.07 26.67 -4.27
CA THR A 99 9.00 27.44 -4.95
C THR A 99 7.92 28.00 -4.03
N LYS A 100 7.65 27.35 -2.89
CA LYS A 100 6.77 27.84 -1.82
C LYS A 100 7.16 27.25 -0.47
N LYS A 101 6.37 27.59 0.55
CA LYS A 101 6.47 27.19 1.95
C LYS A 101 5.76 25.86 2.16
N HIS A 102 6.45 24.73 1.99
CA HIS A 102 5.89 23.39 2.20
C HIS A 102 6.69 22.68 3.29
N ILE A 103 6.08 21.76 4.03
CA ILE A 103 6.80 21.01 5.07
C ILE A 103 7.64 19.92 4.41
N ILE A 104 7.00 18.95 3.76
CA ILE A 104 7.69 17.91 3.00
C ILE A 104 7.59 18.22 1.51
N GLN A 105 8.72 18.24 0.84
CA GLN A 105 8.84 18.56 -0.57
C GLN A 105 9.52 17.43 -1.31
N ILE A 106 8.90 16.97 -2.39
CA ILE A 106 9.37 15.81 -3.14
C ILE A 106 9.47 16.15 -4.62
N TYR A 107 10.67 15.97 -5.16
CA TYR A 107 11.02 16.21 -6.57
C TYR A 107 11.96 15.09 -7.04
N ASN A 108 11.91 14.74 -8.33
CA ASN A 108 12.90 13.83 -8.94
C ASN A 108 13.11 12.49 -8.21
N SER A 109 12.09 11.97 -7.54
CA SER A 109 12.24 10.89 -6.56
C SER A 109 11.08 9.90 -6.60
N ILE A 110 11.40 8.63 -6.39
CA ILE A 110 10.48 7.58 -5.99
C ILE A 110 10.54 7.50 -4.47
N SER A 111 9.43 7.76 -3.76
CA SER A 111 9.49 7.87 -2.31
C SER A 111 8.24 7.41 -1.60
N THR A 112 8.44 6.82 -0.42
CA THR A 112 7.37 6.55 0.54
C THR A 112 7.43 7.56 1.68
N VAL A 113 6.28 8.07 2.10
CA VAL A 113 6.10 8.86 3.33
C VAL A 113 5.03 8.14 4.17
N ASP A 114 5.45 7.50 5.24
CA ASP A 114 4.61 6.61 6.05
C ASP A 114 4.58 7.00 7.53
N GLY A 115 3.39 7.14 8.09
CA GLY A 115 3.16 7.14 9.54
C GLY A 115 3.42 8.46 10.27
N PHE A 116 3.70 9.56 9.57
CA PHE A 116 4.05 10.83 10.22
C PHE A 116 2.84 11.58 10.74
N ILE A 117 3.05 12.29 11.85
CA ILE A 117 2.21 13.44 12.21
C ILE A 117 2.85 14.68 11.59
N ILE A 118 2.14 15.34 10.70
CA ILE A 118 2.58 16.51 9.94
C ILE A 118 1.74 17.70 10.39
N ASP A 119 2.29 18.43 11.36
CA ASP A 119 1.68 19.61 11.95
C ASP A 119 2.24 20.86 11.26
N ALA A 120 1.46 21.41 10.34
CA ALA A 120 1.89 22.58 9.58
C ALA A 120 2.00 23.84 10.43
N ASN A 121 1.36 23.89 11.60
CA ASN A 121 1.52 24.98 12.56
C ASN A 121 1.33 26.35 11.91
N TYR A 122 0.35 26.49 10.99
CA TYR A 122 0.33 27.56 9.98
C TYR A 122 0.39 28.96 10.58
N ASP A 123 -0.35 29.20 11.67
CA ASP A 123 -0.41 30.51 12.32
C ASP A 123 0.96 30.98 12.85
N ILE A 124 1.86 30.03 13.14
CA ILE A 124 3.23 30.31 13.60
C ILE A 124 4.21 30.23 12.44
N SER A 125 4.16 29.15 11.66
CA SER A 125 5.17 28.78 10.67
C SER A 125 4.97 29.49 9.32
N GLY A 126 3.72 29.73 8.94
CA GLY A 126 3.30 30.12 7.60
C GLY A 126 3.42 29.01 6.53
N CYS A 127 3.51 27.73 6.92
CA CYS A 127 3.56 26.60 5.98
C CYS A 127 2.25 26.44 5.21
N LEU A 128 2.32 26.48 3.88
CA LEU A 128 1.17 26.39 3.00
C LEU A 128 0.75 24.94 2.74
N ASP A 129 1.69 24.02 2.55
CA ASP A 129 1.34 22.63 2.27
C ASP A 129 2.02 21.68 3.25
N GLY A 130 1.31 20.63 3.67
CA GLY A 130 1.87 19.55 4.47
C GLY A 130 2.86 18.73 3.65
N ILE A 131 2.36 17.98 2.66
CA ILE A 131 3.19 17.26 1.68
C ILE A 131 2.97 17.88 0.30
N TYR A 132 4.06 18.24 -0.37
CA TYR A 132 4.03 18.76 -1.73
C TYR A 132 4.97 17.97 -2.64
N ALA A 133 4.43 17.50 -3.76
CA ALA A 133 5.21 16.87 -4.80
C ALA A 133 4.93 17.47 -6.18
N LYS A 134 5.98 17.54 -7.01
CA LYS A 134 5.85 17.98 -8.40
C LYS A 134 6.74 17.18 -9.35
N GLY A 135 6.16 16.68 -10.44
CA GLY A 135 6.86 16.01 -11.53
C GLY A 135 6.58 16.61 -12.91
N GLY A 136 7.58 16.69 -13.78
CA GLY A 136 7.46 17.16 -15.18
C GLY A 136 7.82 18.63 -15.42
N LEU A 137 7.47 19.14 -16.63
CA LEU A 137 7.94 20.42 -17.22
C LEU A 137 8.21 21.55 -16.20
N ASP A 138 9.39 22.19 -16.36
CA ASP A 138 10.05 23.23 -15.53
C ASP A 138 11.40 22.81 -14.93
N GLY A 139 11.97 21.69 -15.36
CA GLY A 139 13.27 21.21 -14.87
C GLY A 139 13.19 20.23 -13.69
N TYR A 140 11.98 19.81 -13.33
CA TYR A 140 11.71 18.68 -12.47
C TYR A 140 11.44 17.44 -13.36
N GLY A 141 12.11 16.33 -13.08
CA GLY A 141 11.85 14.99 -13.62
C GLY A 141 10.62 14.35 -12.99
N SER A 142 10.55 13.03 -12.99
CA SER A 142 9.40 12.28 -12.50
C SER A 142 9.37 12.20 -10.97
N VAL A 143 8.16 12.12 -10.40
CA VAL A 143 7.94 11.69 -9.02
C VAL A 143 6.95 10.54 -9.00
N ASP A 144 7.23 9.53 -8.18
CA ASP A 144 6.34 8.39 -7.95
C ASP A 144 6.26 8.10 -6.45
N LEU A 145 5.07 8.12 -5.88
CA LEU A 145 4.90 8.30 -4.44
C LEU A 145 3.94 7.30 -3.83
N ILE A 146 4.27 6.88 -2.61
CA ILE A 146 3.32 6.28 -1.67
C ILE A 146 3.25 7.20 -0.46
N ILE A 147 2.06 7.75 -0.19
CA ILE A 147 1.81 8.59 0.98
C ILE A 147 0.74 7.88 1.79
N ILE A 148 1.15 7.31 2.92
CA ILE A 148 0.31 6.38 3.67
C ILE A 148 0.35 6.61 5.19
N ASN A 149 -0.77 6.37 5.87
CA ASN A 149 -0.88 6.43 7.34
C ASN A 149 -0.43 7.75 7.98
N ASN A 150 -0.43 8.87 7.26
CA ASN A 150 -0.02 10.15 7.82
C ASN A 150 -1.22 10.90 8.42
N ASP A 151 -0.99 11.66 9.48
CA ASP A 151 -1.92 12.64 10.03
C ASP A 151 -1.44 14.06 9.68
N VAL A 152 -2.12 14.71 8.74
CA VAL A 152 -1.71 16.01 8.16
C VAL A 152 -2.72 17.08 8.53
N TYR A 153 -2.31 18.08 9.30
CA TYR A 153 -3.23 19.11 9.78
C TYR A 153 -2.61 20.50 9.94
N ASP A 154 -3.48 21.48 10.21
CA ASP A 154 -3.16 22.90 10.44
C ASP A 154 -2.40 23.58 9.28
N TYR A 155 -2.60 23.11 8.05
CA TYR A 155 -1.95 23.67 6.85
C TYR A 155 -2.60 24.96 6.36
N GLY A 156 -1.79 25.83 5.73
CA GLY A 156 -2.26 27.10 5.20
C GLY A 156 -3.13 26.95 3.96
N LYS A 157 -2.74 26.07 3.03
CA LYS A 157 -3.32 25.90 1.70
C LYS A 157 -3.69 24.47 1.36
N ASN A 158 -2.79 23.48 1.40
CA ASN A 158 -3.22 22.09 1.13
C ASN A 158 -2.61 21.11 2.11
N GLY A 159 -3.34 20.04 2.45
CA GLY A 159 -2.77 18.94 3.21
C GLY A 159 -1.72 18.21 2.39
N ILE A 160 -2.15 17.59 1.30
CA ILE A 160 -1.30 16.84 0.38
C ILE A 160 -1.50 17.34 -1.05
N THR A 161 -0.41 17.58 -1.78
CA THR A 161 -0.45 18.08 -3.17
C THR A 161 0.46 17.26 -4.07
N VAL A 162 -0.08 16.77 -5.19
CA VAL A 162 0.66 16.09 -6.25
C VAL A 162 0.38 16.82 -7.56
N ASN A 163 1.42 17.40 -8.17
CA ASN A 163 1.26 18.22 -9.38
C ASN A 163 2.18 17.80 -10.53
N GLY A 164 1.66 17.95 -11.75
CA GLY A 164 2.44 17.87 -12.97
C GLY A 164 2.35 16.51 -13.67
N ALA A 165 2.59 16.52 -14.99
CA ALA A 165 2.28 15.41 -15.88
C ALA A 165 3.15 14.16 -15.70
N GLU A 166 4.25 14.28 -14.93
CA GLU A 166 5.14 13.16 -14.60
C GLU A 166 5.11 12.85 -13.09
N ALA A 167 4.03 13.27 -12.41
CA ALA A 167 3.79 12.95 -11.02
C ALA A 167 2.74 11.85 -10.90
N THR A 168 3.13 10.75 -10.26
CA THR A 168 2.24 9.66 -9.85
C THR A 168 2.23 9.53 -8.33
N ALA A 169 1.08 9.21 -7.74
CA ALA A 169 1.00 8.93 -6.31
C ALA A 169 -0.14 7.97 -5.96
N VAL A 170 0.11 7.11 -4.97
CA VAL A 170 -0.91 6.44 -4.16
C VAL A 170 -1.01 7.20 -2.85
N ILE A 171 -2.20 7.74 -2.56
CA ILE A 171 -2.49 8.43 -1.31
C ILE A 171 -3.53 7.60 -0.57
N GLU A 172 -3.07 6.89 0.45
CA GLU A 172 -3.81 5.83 1.12
C GLU A 172 -3.88 6.04 2.64
N ASP A 173 -5.04 5.82 3.25
CA ASP A 173 -5.18 5.76 4.72
C ASP A 173 -4.60 6.95 5.51
N ASN A 174 -4.57 8.14 4.90
CA ASN A 174 -4.15 9.36 5.59
C ASN A 174 -5.34 10.04 6.27
N ILE A 175 -5.08 10.70 7.39
CA ILE A 175 -5.99 11.66 8.01
C ILE A 175 -5.54 13.05 7.57
N VAL A 176 -6.42 13.81 6.92
CA VAL A 176 -6.10 15.14 6.38
C VAL A 176 -7.14 16.14 6.85
N THR A 177 -6.75 17.01 7.80
CA THR A 177 -7.68 17.89 8.52
C THR A 177 -7.34 19.35 8.30
N GLY A 178 -8.25 20.07 7.65
CA GLY A 178 -8.14 21.51 7.43
C GLY A 178 -8.38 22.33 8.70
N ARG A 179 -8.23 23.65 8.59
CA ARG A 179 -8.41 24.58 9.73
C ARG A 179 -9.87 25.01 9.97
N GLY A 180 -10.83 24.32 9.34
CA GLY A 180 -12.26 24.63 9.41
C GLY A 180 -12.66 25.79 8.48
N VAL A 181 -13.60 26.63 8.91
CA VAL A 181 -14.13 27.74 8.10
C VAL A 181 -13.12 28.90 8.03
N LEU A 182 -12.48 29.05 6.87
CA LEU A 182 -11.61 30.19 6.55
C LEU A 182 -12.37 31.29 5.80
N THR A 183 -11.88 32.52 5.85
CA THR A 183 -12.56 33.69 5.25
C THR A 183 -11.63 34.49 4.34
N VAL A 184 -12.20 35.47 3.63
CA VAL A 184 -11.46 36.37 2.73
C VAL A 184 -10.24 36.99 3.41
N GLY A 185 -9.05 36.69 2.87
CA GLY A 185 -7.76 37.11 3.42
C GLY A 185 -6.84 35.93 3.73
N ASP A 186 -7.42 34.73 3.86
CA ASP A 186 -6.70 33.46 3.98
C ASP A 186 -6.62 32.73 2.61
N TYR A 187 -5.90 31.61 2.55
CA TYR A 187 -5.86 30.74 1.38
C TYR A 187 -7.08 29.81 1.37
N ALA A 188 -7.65 29.59 0.19
CA ALA A 188 -8.66 28.56 0.00
C ALA A 188 -8.00 27.19 0.12
N GLN A 189 -8.35 26.47 1.18
CA GLN A 189 -7.65 25.26 1.58
C GLN A 189 -8.22 24.00 0.94
N ASN A 190 -7.36 23.03 0.59
CA ASN A 190 -7.81 21.71 0.16
C ASN A 190 -7.16 20.59 0.97
N GLY A 191 -7.85 19.47 1.15
CA GLY A 191 -7.28 18.30 1.79
C GLY A 191 -6.18 17.69 0.91
N ILE A 192 -6.61 17.08 -0.20
CA ILE A 192 -5.75 16.46 -1.18
C ILE A 192 -5.94 17.14 -2.53
N GLN A 193 -4.85 17.47 -3.22
CA GLN A 193 -4.89 18.01 -4.58
C GLN A 193 -4.09 17.15 -5.55
N PHE A 194 -4.72 16.76 -6.66
CA PHE A 194 -4.01 16.37 -7.88
C PHE A 194 -4.14 17.48 -8.91
N GLY A 195 -3.04 17.87 -9.53
CA GLY A 195 -3.07 18.95 -10.51
C GLY A 195 -2.18 18.79 -11.72
N TYR A 196 -2.51 19.52 -12.78
CA TYR A 196 -1.65 19.75 -13.95
C TYR A 196 -1.17 18.47 -14.66
N GLY A 197 -2.05 17.47 -14.75
CA GLY A 197 -1.77 16.19 -15.40
C GLY A 197 -1.21 15.10 -14.49
N ALA A 198 -1.11 15.35 -13.17
CA ALA A 198 -0.79 14.30 -12.22
C ALA A 198 -1.86 13.20 -12.24
N ILE A 199 -1.43 11.95 -12.04
CA ILE A 199 -2.27 10.75 -12.01
C ILE A 199 -2.00 9.95 -10.75
N GLY A 200 -2.90 9.10 -10.32
CA GLY A 200 -2.70 8.38 -9.08
C GLY A 200 -3.95 7.72 -8.54
N ILE A 201 -3.86 7.18 -7.33
CA ILE A 201 -4.98 6.57 -6.60
C ILE A 201 -5.16 7.35 -5.30
N ILE A 202 -6.40 7.69 -4.97
CA ILE A 202 -6.77 8.28 -3.68
C ILE A 202 -7.80 7.35 -3.04
N THR A 203 -7.45 6.72 -1.92
CA THR A 203 -8.22 5.61 -1.31
C THR A 203 -8.08 5.62 0.21
N GLY A 204 -9.12 5.22 0.95
CA GLY A 204 -9.05 5.01 2.41
C GLY A 204 -8.80 6.25 3.27
N ASN A 205 -8.66 7.45 2.68
CA ASN A 205 -8.32 8.66 3.46
C ASN A 205 -9.52 9.21 4.23
N THR A 206 -9.27 9.80 5.39
CA THR A 206 -10.25 10.60 6.13
C THR A 206 -9.93 12.08 5.95
N ILE A 207 -10.79 12.83 5.28
CA ILE A 207 -10.52 14.21 4.85
C ILE A 207 -11.59 15.15 5.38
N SER A 208 -11.20 16.13 6.17
CA SER A 208 -12.16 16.98 6.87
C SER A 208 -11.77 18.45 7.00
N ASP A 209 -12.75 19.28 7.36
CA ASP A 209 -12.56 20.68 7.76
C ASP A 209 -11.94 21.59 6.67
N ASN A 210 -12.13 21.27 5.39
CA ASN A 210 -11.67 22.10 4.27
C ASN A 210 -12.79 23.04 3.78
N TYR A 211 -12.88 24.23 4.36
CA TYR A 211 -13.91 25.22 4.00
C TYR A 211 -13.35 26.62 3.76
N TYR A 212 -13.86 27.33 2.74
CA TYR A 212 -13.50 28.72 2.48
C TYR A 212 -14.71 29.61 2.13
N ASP A 213 -15.09 30.51 3.03
CA ASP A 213 -16.14 31.51 2.81
C ASP A 213 -15.62 32.70 1.99
N GLY A 214 -15.63 32.55 0.66
CA GLY A 214 -15.19 33.59 -0.26
C GLY A 214 -15.49 33.32 -1.74
N TYR A 215 -14.72 33.97 -2.62
CA TYR A 215 -14.87 33.79 -4.07
C TYR A 215 -14.28 32.47 -4.58
N TRP A 216 -13.22 31.99 -3.93
CA TRP A 216 -12.66 30.66 -4.14
C TRP A 216 -13.44 29.63 -3.29
N ALA A 217 -13.06 28.37 -3.35
CA ALA A 217 -13.69 27.31 -2.56
C ALA A 217 -12.62 26.43 -1.90
N GLY A 218 -12.89 25.97 -0.69
CA GLY A 218 -12.18 24.86 -0.07
C GLY A 218 -12.74 23.52 -0.54
N THR A 219 -11.90 22.48 -0.55
CA THR A 219 -12.32 21.16 -1.04
C THR A 219 -11.62 20.04 -0.27
N GLY A 220 -12.30 18.93 0.02
CA GLY A 220 -11.65 17.70 0.47
C GLY A 220 -10.62 17.21 -0.55
N ILE A 221 -11.07 16.87 -1.76
CA ILE A 221 -10.22 16.47 -2.89
C ILE A 221 -10.41 17.41 -4.09
N LEU A 222 -9.35 18.11 -4.47
CA LEU A 222 -9.31 18.97 -5.65
C LEU A 222 -8.55 18.29 -6.80
N LEU A 223 -9.26 18.01 -7.89
CA LEU A 223 -8.70 17.56 -9.17
C LEU A 223 -8.61 18.75 -10.12
N TYR A 224 -7.44 19.39 -10.18
CA TYR A 224 -7.22 20.62 -10.94
C TYR A 224 -6.46 20.39 -12.24
N ASN A 225 -7.16 20.41 -13.37
CA ASN A 225 -6.56 20.30 -14.70
C ASN A 225 -5.77 18.99 -14.89
N VAL A 226 -6.29 17.90 -14.31
CA VAL A 226 -5.74 16.54 -14.39
C VAL A 226 -6.02 15.83 -15.72
N ASN A 227 -6.85 16.43 -16.59
CA ASN A 227 -7.11 15.96 -17.96
C ASN A 227 -7.01 17.11 -18.95
N GLN A 228 -6.14 16.98 -19.96
CA GLN A 228 -6.28 17.74 -21.18
C GLN A 228 -7.20 16.93 -22.11
N LYS A 229 -8.46 17.35 -22.22
CA LYS A 229 -9.59 16.74 -22.99
C LYS A 229 -9.26 16.29 -24.43
N THR A 230 -8.07 16.59 -24.93
CA THR A 230 -7.53 16.28 -26.26
C THR A 230 -6.55 15.09 -26.31
N LEU A 231 -6.12 14.49 -25.18
CA LEU A 231 -4.99 13.54 -25.15
C LEU A 231 -5.28 12.10 -24.65
N ASN A 232 -6.50 11.74 -24.22
CA ASN A 232 -6.81 10.37 -23.72
C ASN A 232 -5.83 9.86 -22.64
N LEU A 233 -5.31 10.75 -21.79
CA LEU A 233 -4.43 10.38 -20.69
C LEU A 233 -5.25 9.93 -19.46
N PRO A 234 -4.71 9.02 -18.63
CA PRO A 234 -5.35 8.60 -17.37
C PRO A 234 -5.58 9.80 -16.45
N VAL A 235 -6.65 9.75 -15.66
CA VAL A 235 -6.97 10.71 -14.58
C VAL A 235 -6.73 10.04 -13.23
N PRO A 236 -6.52 10.80 -12.14
CA PRO A 236 -6.52 10.23 -10.80
C PRO A 236 -7.78 9.40 -10.55
N ILE A 237 -7.58 8.20 -10.04
CA ILE A 237 -8.64 7.26 -9.66
C ILE A 237 -9.00 7.59 -8.22
N LEU A 238 -10.20 8.14 -8.04
CA LEU A 238 -10.79 8.31 -6.73
C LEU A 238 -11.58 7.05 -6.36
N LYS A 239 -11.21 6.41 -5.25
CA LYS A 239 -11.96 5.29 -4.69
C LYS A 239 -13.06 5.79 -3.75
N ALA A 240 -14.15 5.04 -3.66
CA ALA A 240 -15.35 5.46 -2.93
C ALA A 240 -15.20 5.36 -1.39
N ASP A 241 -14.12 4.74 -0.93
CA ASP A 241 -13.78 4.45 0.46
C ASP A 241 -13.14 5.63 1.23
N ASN A 242 -12.94 6.77 0.58
CA ASN A 242 -12.51 8.00 1.25
C ASN A 242 -13.67 8.58 2.07
N ILE A 243 -13.39 8.94 3.31
CA ILE A 243 -14.38 9.47 4.26
C ILE A 243 -14.26 10.99 4.31
N PHE A 244 -15.37 11.69 4.14
CA PHE A 244 -15.41 13.16 4.16
C PHE A 244 -16.32 13.69 5.27
N SER A 245 -15.90 14.78 5.90
CA SER A 245 -16.74 15.52 6.84
C SER A 245 -16.36 17.00 6.87
N ASP A 246 -17.34 17.89 7.08
CA ASP A 246 -17.11 19.32 7.30
C ASP A 246 -16.26 20.06 6.24
N ASN A 247 -16.19 19.51 5.02
CA ASN A 247 -15.64 20.19 3.86
C ASN A 247 -16.71 21.07 3.18
N GLU A 248 -16.30 22.17 2.52
CA GLU A 248 -17.22 22.95 1.68
C GLU A 248 -17.68 22.13 0.46
N PHE A 249 -16.75 21.37 -0.11
CA PHE A 249 -17.00 20.38 -1.15
C PHE A 249 -16.14 19.15 -0.88
N ASP A 250 -16.70 17.94 -0.94
CA ASP A 250 -15.91 16.72 -0.75
C ASP A 250 -14.95 16.48 -1.91
N VAL A 251 -15.42 16.67 -3.16
CA VAL A 251 -14.61 16.50 -4.37
C VAL A 251 -14.96 17.58 -5.40
N LYS A 252 -13.94 18.23 -5.97
CA LYS A 252 -14.11 19.13 -7.12
C LYS A 252 -13.17 18.78 -8.26
N LEU A 253 -13.73 18.72 -9.46
CA LEU A 253 -12.99 18.62 -10.71
C LEU A 253 -13.07 19.94 -11.48
N ILE A 254 -11.91 20.53 -11.77
CA ILE A 254 -11.79 21.83 -12.44
C ILE A 254 -10.91 21.69 -13.67
N TYR A 255 -11.38 22.15 -14.84
CA TYR A 255 -10.60 22.20 -16.07
C TYR A 255 -10.26 23.62 -16.50
N TRP A 256 -9.04 23.83 -17.00
CA TRP A 256 -8.66 25.10 -17.62
C TRP A 256 -8.82 25.03 -19.14
N ASN A 257 -9.84 25.68 -19.68
CA ASN A 257 -10.10 25.70 -21.12
C ASN A 257 -9.31 26.84 -21.80
N TYR A 258 -8.11 26.55 -22.34
CA TYR A 258 -7.22 27.55 -22.95
C TYR A 258 -7.86 28.33 -24.13
N TYR A 259 -8.91 27.78 -24.77
CA TYR A 259 -9.57 28.39 -25.92
C TYR A 259 -10.61 29.49 -25.59
N ASN A 260 -11.00 29.64 -24.32
CA ASN A 260 -11.93 30.68 -23.91
C ASN A 260 -11.22 31.70 -23.00
N GLN A 261 -10.56 32.68 -23.63
CA GLN A 261 -10.15 33.92 -22.98
C GLN A 261 -11.41 34.69 -22.51
N GLY A 262 -11.99 34.28 -21.37
CA GLY A 262 -13.14 34.92 -20.73
C GLY A 262 -14.45 34.10 -20.62
N GLY A 263 -14.43 32.78 -20.82
CA GLY A 263 -15.62 31.92 -20.59
C GLY A 263 -15.64 31.28 -19.19
N PRO A 264 -16.82 30.96 -18.62
CA PRO A 264 -16.94 30.39 -17.28
C PRO A 264 -16.19 29.05 -17.16
N LEU A 265 -15.58 28.81 -16.00
CA LEU A 265 -15.01 27.51 -15.63
C LEU A 265 -16.12 26.46 -15.70
N GLU A 266 -15.90 25.36 -16.42
CA GLU A 266 -16.75 24.18 -16.30
C GLU A 266 -16.35 23.46 -15.01
N THR A 267 -17.08 23.71 -13.94
CA THR A 267 -17.03 22.91 -12.71
C THR A 267 -17.90 21.68 -12.91
N VAL A 268 -17.33 20.49 -12.74
CA VAL A 268 -18.11 19.26 -12.54
C VAL A 268 -18.01 18.93 -11.07
N GLU A 269 -19.11 19.09 -10.34
CA GLU A 269 -19.25 18.51 -9.02
C GLU A 269 -19.38 17.00 -9.20
N ILE A 270 -18.37 16.26 -8.74
CA ILE A 270 -18.50 14.84 -8.52
C ILE A 270 -18.94 14.74 -7.07
N VAL A 271 -20.26 14.68 -6.84
CA VAL A 271 -20.78 14.42 -5.49
C VAL A 271 -20.41 12.97 -5.18
N ALA A 272 -19.38 12.76 -4.37
CA ALA A 272 -19.19 11.48 -3.69
C ALA A 272 -20.43 11.27 -2.81
N ALA A 273 -21.02 10.08 -2.84
CA ALA A 273 -22.26 9.78 -2.14
C ALA A 273 -22.07 9.99 -0.62
N SER A 274 -22.52 11.14 -0.12
CA SER A 274 -22.50 11.41 1.31
C SER A 274 -23.69 10.71 1.98
N ASP A 275 -23.48 9.52 2.55
CA ASP A 275 -24.38 9.01 3.58
C ASP A 275 -24.02 9.66 4.91
N GLN A 276 -24.68 10.78 5.22
CA GLN A 276 -24.58 11.42 6.53
C GLN A 276 -25.73 10.93 7.43
N PRO A 277 -25.49 10.14 8.50
CA PRO A 277 -26.44 10.02 9.60
C PRO A 277 -26.21 11.14 10.64
N PRO A 278 -27.27 11.60 11.33
CA PRO A 278 -27.20 12.72 12.28
C PRO A 278 -26.49 12.36 13.61
N GLN A 279 -25.68 13.28 14.14
CA GLN A 279 -25.11 13.26 15.52
C GLN A 279 -26.16 13.70 16.58
N PRO A 280 -25.95 13.53 17.92
CA PRO A 280 -25.05 12.66 18.73
C PRO A 280 -25.76 11.98 19.95
N GLN A 281 -25.09 11.13 20.77
CA GLN A 281 -25.03 11.20 22.27
C GLN A 281 -24.05 10.16 22.93
N THR A 282 -22.87 10.64 23.35
CA THR A 282 -22.07 10.38 24.59
C THR A 282 -21.96 8.98 25.26
N ARG A 283 -20.71 8.49 25.50
CA ARG A 283 -20.00 8.42 26.83
C ARG A 283 -18.70 7.59 26.82
N GLU A 284 -17.58 8.25 27.15
CA GLU A 284 -16.51 7.96 28.16
C GLU A 284 -16.40 6.52 28.78
N ARG A 285 -15.25 5.88 29.09
CA ARG A 285 -13.81 6.23 29.25
C ARG A 285 -12.97 4.97 29.62
N THR A 286 -11.63 5.07 29.48
CA THR A 286 -10.51 4.40 30.22
C THR A 286 -10.27 2.87 30.04
N GLY A 287 -9.05 2.33 29.92
CA GLY A 287 -7.66 2.85 29.91
C GLY A 287 -6.64 1.70 30.13
N GLU A 288 -5.40 1.87 29.60
CA GLU A 288 -4.06 1.41 30.08
C GLU A 288 -3.79 -0.10 30.41
N LYS A 289 -2.63 -0.75 30.18
CA LYS A 289 -1.31 -0.47 29.55
C LYS A 289 -0.37 -1.71 29.74
N ILE A 290 0.67 -1.82 28.89
CA ILE A 290 2.03 -2.44 28.98
C ILE A 290 2.27 -3.98 29.03
N GLY A 291 3.21 -4.45 28.17
CA GLY A 291 4.22 -5.46 28.56
C GLY A 291 4.90 -6.32 27.46
N GLU A 292 5.88 -5.75 26.75
CA GLU A 292 6.93 -6.35 25.88
C GLU A 292 7.99 -7.22 26.64
N PRO A 293 9.11 -7.78 26.07
CA PRO A 293 9.57 -7.97 24.65
C PRO A 293 10.38 -9.29 24.36
N ASP A 294 11.04 -9.28 23.19
CA ASP A 294 12.31 -9.94 22.75
C ASP A 294 12.21 -11.32 22.05
N GLY A 295 12.83 -11.60 20.89
CA GLY A 295 13.76 -10.86 20.02
C GLY A 295 14.56 -11.83 19.11
N HIS A 296 15.18 -11.29 18.05
CA HIS A 296 16.20 -11.88 17.14
C HIS A 296 15.72 -12.61 15.85
N GLN A 297 16.33 -12.54 14.65
CA GLN A 297 17.21 -11.64 13.86
C GLN A 297 17.79 -12.48 12.67
N ARG A 298 17.77 -11.96 11.42
CA ARG A 298 18.79 -12.05 10.30
C ARG A 298 18.65 -12.99 9.06
N GLN A 299 18.70 -12.35 7.85
CA GLN A 299 19.59 -12.49 6.64
C GLN A 299 19.53 -13.79 5.77
N ASN A 300 19.62 -13.88 4.42
CA ASN A 300 19.89 -13.01 3.23
C ASN A 300 20.07 -13.89 1.92
N ARG A 301 19.60 -13.41 0.73
CA ARG A 301 20.21 -13.41 -0.65
C ARG A 301 19.85 -14.43 -1.78
N PRO A 302 19.85 -13.99 -3.08
CA PRO A 302 19.11 -14.63 -4.19
C PRO A 302 19.99 -15.30 -5.26
N GLY A 303 19.40 -16.29 -5.95
CA GLY A 303 19.77 -16.61 -7.34
C GLY A 303 20.17 -18.05 -7.64
N GLU A 304 19.72 -19.02 -6.87
CA GLU A 304 19.64 -20.43 -7.29
C GLU A 304 18.15 -20.78 -7.34
N GLY A 305 17.72 -21.61 -8.31
CA GLY A 305 16.33 -22.10 -8.32
C GLY A 305 16.03 -22.65 -6.93
N TRP A 306 14.93 -22.21 -6.32
CA TRP A 306 14.71 -22.27 -4.88
C TRP A 306 14.89 -23.69 -4.36
N GLU A 307 16.07 -24.00 -3.82
CA GLU A 307 16.37 -25.36 -3.35
C GLU A 307 15.65 -25.65 -2.02
N ASN A 308 15.03 -24.63 -1.38
CA ASN A 308 14.03 -24.72 -0.31
C ASN A 308 13.11 -23.46 -0.27
N GLU A 309 11.87 -23.62 0.20
CA GLU A 309 10.73 -22.68 0.04
C GLU A 309 10.76 -21.42 0.94
N ASN A 310 11.69 -21.32 1.90
CA ASN A 310 11.95 -20.09 2.68
C ASN A 310 12.63 -18.97 1.87
N ASP A 311 13.16 -19.30 0.69
CA ASP A 311 14.08 -18.45 -0.06
C ASP A 311 13.34 -17.40 -0.92
N LEU A 312 12.05 -17.61 -1.18
CA LEU A 312 11.16 -16.73 -1.97
C LEU A 312 10.96 -15.37 -1.29
N LEU A 313 10.62 -15.36 0.00
CA LEU A 313 10.40 -14.12 0.77
C LEU A 313 11.70 -13.47 1.26
N GLU A 314 12.78 -14.23 1.47
CA GLU A 314 14.09 -13.67 1.86
C GLU A 314 14.72 -12.77 0.79
N ASN A 315 14.26 -12.89 -0.45
CA ASN A 315 14.79 -12.20 -1.62
C ASN A 315 13.80 -11.28 -2.32
N ALA A 316 12.54 -11.33 -1.88
CA ALA A 316 11.49 -10.47 -2.37
C ALA A 316 11.57 -9.09 -1.72
N VAL A 317 11.10 -8.07 -2.43
CA VAL A 317 11.08 -6.69 -1.94
C VAL A 317 9.68 -6.40 -1.42
N GLU A 318 9.53 -6.09 -0.14
CA GLU A 318 8.25 -5.63 0.40
C GLU A 318 7.89 -4.27 -0.23
N VAL A 319 6.74 -4.21 -0.90
CA VAL A 319 6.25 -3.01 -1.62
C VAL A 319 5.07 -2.34 -0.92
N SER A 320 4.40 -3.06 -0.02
CA SER A 320 3.42 -2.56 0.96
C SER A 320 3.30 -3.59 2.09
N PRO A 321 2.69 -3.27 3.26
CA PRO A 321 2.61 -4.22 4.37
C PRO A 321 2.11 -5.60 3.92
N GLY A 322 2.94 -6.62 4.12
CA GLY A 322 2.62 -8.01 3.75
C GLY A 322 2.62 -8.32 2.25
N VAL A 323 2.96 -7.37 1.38
CA VAL A 323 3.01 -7.59 -0.08
C VAL A 323 4.44 -7.47 -0.58
N PHE A 324 4.93 -8.53 -1.20
CA PHE A 324 6.31 -8.69 -1.62
C PHE A 324 6.39 -8.86 -3.13
N TYR A 325 7.16 -8.03 -3.81
CA TYR A 325 7.47 -8.20 -5.22
C TYR A 325 8.48 -9.35 -5.40
N ILE A 326 8.09 -10.39 -6.14
CA ILE A 326 8.88 -11.61 -6.34
C ILE A 326 9.54 -11.70 -7.72
N GLY A 327 9.23 -10.77 -8.64
CA GLY A 327 10.01 -10.56 -9.88
C GLY A 327 9.18 -10.41 -11.15
N GLU A 328 9.88 -10.46 -12.30
CA GLU A 328 9.28 -10.49 -13.64
C GLU A 328 9.48 -11.85 -14.29
N SER A 329 8.51 -12.28 -15.09
CA SER A 329 8.59 -13.46 -15.94
C SER A 329 8.01 -13.18 -17.34
N MET A 330 8.03 -14.18 -18.21
CA MET A 330 7.47 -14.10 -19.56
C MET A 330 6.35 -15.13 -19.73
N ASP A 331 5.10 -14.69 -19.87
CA ASP A 331 3.98 -15.55 -20.32
C ASP A 331 3.61 -15.21 -21.76
N LYS A 332 3.55 -16.23 -22.63
CA LYS A 332 3.16 -16.10 -24.05
C LYS A 332 3.83 -14.94 -24.82
N GLY A 333 5.07 -14.60 -24.44
CA GLY A 333 5.84 -13.52 -25.06
C GLY A 333 5.53 -12.11 -24.53
N GLN A 334 4.78 -12.00 -23.44
CA GLN A 334 4.49 -10.78 -22.71
C GLN A 334 5.14 -10.82 -21.32
N VAL A 335 5.57 -9.67 -20.83
CA VAL A 335 6.10 -9.54 -19.47
C VAL A 335 4.96 -9.64 -18.48
N VAL A 336 5.16 -10.40 -17.41
CA VAL A 336 4.26 -10.54 -16.27
C VAL A 336 5.01 -10.24 -14.98
N GLU A 337 4.31 -9.70 -14.00
CA GLU A 337 4.87 -9.35 -12.69
C GLU A 337 4.34 -10.34 -11.64
N GLY A 338 5.20 -10.73 -10.70
CA GLY A 338 4.89 -11.64 -9.61
C GLY A 338 4.91 -10.94 -8.26
N TYR A 339 3.94 -11.24 -7.41
CA TYR A 339 3.89 -10.74 -6.02
C TYR A 339 3.44 -11.84 -5.06
N ALA A 340 3.89 -11.77 -3.81
CA ALA A 340 3.44 -12.61 -2.69
C ALA A 340 2.73 -11.78 -1.63
N PHE A 341 1.60 -12.29 -1.14
CA PHE A 341 0.75 -11.69 -0.12
C PHE A 341 0.84 -12.56 1.12
N VAL A 342 1.36 -12.02 2.21
CA VAL A 342 1.78 -12.78 3.39
C VAL A 342 0.79 -12.56 4.52
N HIS A 343 0.13 -13.63 4.93
CA HIS A 343 -0.78 -13.61 6.05
C HIS A 343 -0.05 -13.88 7.36
N TYR A 344 -0.14 -12.93 8.29
CA TYR A 344 0.62 -12.97 9.52
C TYR A 344 -0.19 -13.42 10.73
N MET A 345 0.51 -14.01 11.69
CA MET A 345 0.02 -14.21 13.04
C MET A 345 -0.14 -12.86 13.71
N LYS A 346 -1.30 -12.66 14.33
CA LYS A 346 -1.63 -11.43 15.03
C LYS A 346 -0.57 -11.11 16.09
N PRO A 347 0.04 -9.90 16.07
CA PRO A 347 0.98 -9.49 17.09
C PRO A 347 0.36 -9.49 18.48
N ALA A 348 1.14 -9.87 19.49
CA ALA A 348 0.71 -9.92 20.90
C ALA A 348 0.60 -8.52 21.55
N ALA A 349 0.06 -7.54 20.85
CA ALA A 349 -0.35 -6.25 21.41
C ALA A 349 -1.14 -5.47 20.34
N SER A 350 -2.46 -5.59 20.34
CA SER A 350 -3.32 -4.56 19.76
C SER A 350 -4.53 -4.38 20.65
N SER A 351 -4.76 -3.15 21.09
CA SER A 351 -5.98 -2.76 21.80
C SER A 351 -7.21 -3.25 21.02
N LYS A 352 -8.22 -3.76 21.72
CA LYS A 352 -9.45 -4.28 21.11
C LYS A 352 -10.06 -3.22 20.17
N PRO A 353 -10.11 -3.46 18.86
CA PRO A 353 -10.81 -2.59 17.93
C PRO A 353 -12.31 -2.60 18.25
N ILE A 354 -13.02 -1.54 17.85
CA ILE A 354 -14.48 -1.55 17.84
C ILE A 354 -14.87 -2.19 16.50
N TRP A 355 -15.36 -3.42 16.62
CA TRP A 355 -15.69 -4.43 15.61
C TRP A 355 -16.84 -4.00 14.71
N ASP A 356 -16.79 -4.36 13.42
CA ASP A 356 -17.99 -4.48 12.58
C ASP A 356 -17.71 -5.34 11.33
N ASP A 357 -18.36 -6.51 11.23
CA ASP A 357 -18.36 -7.36 10.01
C ASP A 357 -19.21 -6.75 8.88
N THR A 358 -19.95 -5.68 9.20
CA THR A 358 -20.69 -4.86 8.23
C THR A 358 -19.85 -3.75 7.59
N VAL A 359 -18.55 -3.70 7.87
CA VAL A 359 -17.64 -2.80 7.16
C VAL A 359 -17.66 -3.13 5.67
N GLU A 360 -18.11 -2.18 4.87
CA GLU A 360 -18.21 -2.28 3.40
C GLU A 360 -16.87 -2.06 2.68
N PHE A 361 -15.77 -1.90 3.42
CA PHE A 361 -14.45 -1.60 2.88
C PHE A 361 -13.76 -2.83 2.30
N TYR A 362 -13.23 -2.70 1.09
CA TYR A 362 -12.35 -3.68 0.44
C TYR A 362 -11.29 -2.98 -0.39
N LYS A 363 -10.19 -3.69 -0.65
CA LYS A 363 -9.07 -3.21 -1.47
C LYS A 363 -8.84 -4.19 -2.61
N PHE A 364 -8.68 -3.68 -3.83
CA PHE A 364 -8.24 -4.52 -4.95
C PHE A 364 -6.73 -4.63 -5.00
N MET A 365 -6.24 -5.79 -5.42
CA MET A 365 -4.85 -5.89 -5.86
C MET A 365 -4.69 -5.16 -7.19
N PHE A 366 -3.64 -4.34 -7.28
CA PHE A 366 -3.18 -3.70 -8.52
C PHE A 366 -4.30 -3.07 -9.37
N GLY A 367 -5.30 -2.46 -8.71
CA GLY A 367 -6.40 -1.77 -9.38
C GLY A 367 -7.52 -2.66 -9.94
N GLY A 368 -7.57 -3.95 -9.56
CA GLY A 368 -8.64 -4.88 -9.91
C GLY A 368 -8.21 -5.95 -10.91
N ILE A 369 -7.01 -6.53 -10.71
CA ILE A 369 -6.61 -7.74 -11.44
C ILE A 369 -7.58 -8.88 -11.13
N LYS A 370 -7.87 -9.71 -12.13
CA LYS A 370 -8.79 -10.82 -11.97
C LYS A 370 -8.51 -11.97 -12.93
N TRP A 371 -9.08 -13.12 -12.64
CA TRP A 371 -9.18 -14.22 -13.58
C TRP A 371 -10.22 -13.92 -14.66
N THR A 372 -10.01 -14.43 -15.87
CA THR A 372 -10.96 -14.32 -16.99
C THR A 372 -11.68 -15.62 -17.31
N ASP A 373 -11.18 -16.73 -16.78
CA ASP A 373 -11.70 -18.08 -16.91
C ASP A 373 -11.73 -18.73 -15.53
N MET A 374 -12.48 -19.82 -15.38
CA MET A 374 -12.45 -20.61 -14.15
C MET A 374 -11.03 -21.14 -13.91
N MET A 375 -10.59 -21.08 -12.65
CA MET A 375 -9.30 -21.60 -12.24
C MET A 375 -9.47 -22.89 -11.42
N THR A 376 -8.40 -23.67 -11.28
CA THR A 376 -8.41 -24.90 -10.48
C THR A 376 -7.15 -24.93 -9.64
N TYR A 377 -7.30 -25.17 -8.34
CA TYR A 377 -6.17 -25.46 -7.46
C TYR A 377 -5.78 -26.94 -7.49
N GLU A 378 -4.49 -27.17 -7.65
CA GLU A 378 -3.80 -28.44 -7.58
C GLU A 378 -3.23 -28.61 -6.16
N VAL A 379 -3.83 -29.50 -5.36
CA VAL A 379 -3.54 -29.60 -3.92
C VAL A 379 -2.63 -30.77 -3.63
N ASN A 380 -1.48 -30.49 -3.00
CA ASN A 380 -0.68 -31.49 -2.33
C ASN A 380 -0.93 -31.42 -0.82
N THR A 381 -1.60 -32.43 -0.28
CA THR A 381 -1.97 -32.48 1.14
C THR A 381 -0.85 -32.94 2.06
N ASP A 382 0.31 -33.31 1.51
CA ASP A 382 1.47 -33.72 2.31
C ASP A 382 1.87 -32.59 3.27
N TYR A 383 2.35 -32.97 4.45
CA TYR A 383 2.75 -32.06 5.54
C TYR A 383 1.65 -31.20 6.18
N SER A 384 0.40 -31.27 5.72
CA SER A 384 -0.74 -30.60 6.38
C SER A 384 -0.99 -31.07 7.82
N GLY A 385 -0.68 -32.32 8.13
CA GLY A 385 -0.97 -32.94 9.42
C GLY A 385 -2.42 -33.41 9.59
N LEU A 386 -3.26 -33.28 8.55
CA LEU A 386 -4.68 -33.65 8.54
C LEU A 386 -4.96 -34.85 7.61
N ASP A 387 -6.15 -35.42 7.70
CA ASP A 387 -6.58 -36.44 6.73
C ASP A 387 -6.73 -35.80 5.34
N PRO A 388 -6.15 -36.37 4.26
CA PRO A 388 -6.25 -35.77 2.93
C PRO A 388 -7.68 -35.51 2.46
N SER A 389 -8.66 -36.35 2.83
CA SER A 389 -10.05 -36.13 2.43
C SER A 389 -10.71 -34.97 3.17
N GLU A 390 -10.30 -34.74 4.43
CA GLU A 390 -10.70 -33.60 5.25
C GLU A 390 -10.11 -32.30 4.69
N VAL A 391 -8.81 -32.28 4.34
CA VAL A 391 -8.17 -31.13 3.69
C VAL A 391 -8.90 -30.74 2.41
N MET A 392 -9.17 -31.70 1.52
CA MET A 392 -9.85 -31.41 0.25
C MET A 392 -11.26 -30.85 0.47
N THR A 393 -11.96 -31.29 1.51
CA THR A 393 -13.30 -30.78 1.86
C THR A 393 -13.21 -29.35 2.38
N ILE A 394 -12.29 -29.08 3.32
CA ILE A 394 -12.08 -27.74 3.89
C ILE A 394 -11.69 -26.73 2.80
N LEU A 395 -10.78 -27.08 1.90
CA LEU A 395 -10.38 -26.20 0.80
C LEU A 395 -11.54 -25.99 -0.18
N GLY A 396 -12.29 -27.04 -0.52
CA GLY A 396 -13.49 -26.92 -1.35
C GLY A 396 -14.54 -25.99 -0.73
N ASP A 397 -14.80 -26.10 0.56
CA ASP A 397 -15.72 -25.21 1.29
C ASP A 397 -15.21 -23.76 1.32
N SER A 398 -13.89 -23.56 1.40
CA SER A 398 -13.26 -22.23 1.36
C SER A 398 -13.41 -21.56 -0.02
N LEU A 399 -13.27 -22.32 -1.11
CA LEU A 399 -13.49 -21.84 -2.48
C LEU A 399 -14.96 -21.52 -2.73
N ASN A 400 -15.86 -22.45 -2.36
CA ASN A 400 -17.31 -22.29 -2.47
C ASN A 400 -17.85 -21.10 -1.67
N THR A 401 -17.14 -20.68 -0.61
CA THR A 401 -17.49 -19.49 0.17
C THR A 401 -17.45 -18.23 -0.71
N TRP A 402 -16.48 -18.12 -1.61
CA TRP A 402 -16.35 -17.01 -2.56
C TRP A 402 -17.32 -17.16 -3.73
N ASP A 403 -17.39 -18.32 -4.37
CA ASP A 403 -18.31 -18.56 -5.50
C ASP A 403 -19.78 -18.39 -5.10
N GLY A 404 -20.11 -18.66 -3.84
CA GLY A 404 -21.44 -18.43 -3.29
C GLY A 404 -21.88 -16.95 -3.28
N GLN A 405 -20.95 -16.01 -3.51
CA GLN A 405 -21.23 -14.57 -3.56
C GLN A 405 -21.19 -13.99 -4.97
N THR A 406 -20.84 -14.77 -6.00
CA THR A 406 -20.61 -14.26 -7.35
C THR A 406 -21.49 -14.92 -8.41
N SER A 407 -21.81 -14.16 -9.47
CA SER A 407 -22.50 -14.71 -10.65
C SER A 407 -21.59 -15.49 -11.61
N PHE A 408 -20.28 -15.25 -11.51
CA PHE A 408 -19.24 -15.96 -12.23
C PHE A 408 -18.66 -17.02 -11.30
N GLU A 409 -18.69 -18.28 -11.74
CA GLU A 409 -17.96 -19.36 -11.09
C GLU A 409 -16.47 -19.10 -11.28
N LEU A 410 -15.76 -18.76 -10.20
CA LEU A 410 -14.34 -18.49 -10.22
C LEU A 410 -13.53 -19.77 -10.06
N PHE A 411 -13.93 -20.64 -9.13
CA PHE A 411 -13.15 -21.83 -8.77
C PHE A 411 -13.82 -23.11 -9.28
N ASN A 412 -13.03 -24.01 -9.83
CA ASN A 412 -13.41 -25.42 -9.91
C ASN A 412 -13.09 -26.13 -8.58
N GLU A 413 -13.75 -27.27 -8.37
CA GLU A 413 -13.38 -28.19 -7.29
C GLU A 413 -11.86 -28.51 -7.32
N PRO A 414 -11.17 -28.42 -6.17
CA PRO A 414 -9.74 -28.63 -6.10
C PRO A 414 -9.38 -30.09 -6.42
N ILE A 415 -8.24 -30.29 -7.07
CA ILE A 415 -7.77 -31.61 -7.48
C ILE A 415 -6.63 -32.05 -6.58
N ASN A 416 -6.75 -33.23 -5.97
CA ASN A 416 -5.67 -33.81 -5.18
C ASN A 416 -4.56 -34.36 -6.11
N LEU A 417 -3.35 -33.83 -5.96
CA LEU A 417 -2.15 -34.26 -6.67
C LEU A 417 -1.03 -34.59 -5.67
N MET A 418 -0.48 -35.80 -5.76
CA MET A 418 0.58 -36.29 -4.86
C MET A 418 2.00 -36.03 -5.40
N THR A 419 2.15 -35.05 -6.28
CA THR A 419 3.46 -34.66 -6.86
C THR A 419 3.86 -33.29 -6.34
N MET A 420 5.08 -33.16 -5.83
CA MET A 420 5.59 -31.86 -5.39
C MET A 420 5.69 -30.91 -6.59
N GLN A 421 5.22 -29.69 -6.39
CA GLN A 421 5.36 -28.55 -7.29
C GLN A 421 6.04 -27.41 -6.53
N ASN A 422 6.74 -26.54 -7.25
CA ASN A 422 7.49 -25.44 -6.66
C ASN A 422 6.57 -24.22 -6.56
N PRO A 423 6.17 -23.78 -5.36
CA PRO A 423 5.32 -22.60 -5.23
C PRO A 423 6.06 -21.32 -5.63
N GLY A 424 5.31 -20.33 -6.13
CA GLY A 424 5.77 -18.98 -6.44
C GLY A 424 6.52 -18.83 -7.75
N GLU A 425 6.54 -19.88 -8.59
CA GLU A 425 7.04 -19.81 -9.96
C GLU A 425 5.88 -19.53 -10.93
N ASN A 426 6.11 -18.73 -11.98
CA ASN A 426 5.14 -18.59 -13.07
C ASN A 426 5.20 -19.84 -13.96
N ASP A 427 4.49 -20.90 -13.59
CA ASP A 427 4.48 -22.17 -14.32
C ASP A 427 3.11 -22.56 -14.90
N GLY A 428 2.06 -21.81 -14.54
CA GLY A 428 0.69 -21.99 -15.00
C GLY A 428 -0.09 -23.04 -14.22
N HIS A 429 0.46 -23.54 -13.10
CA HIS A 429 -0.21 -24.42 -12.17
C HIS A 429 -0.54 -23.66 -10.90
N ASN A 430 -1.84 -23.49 -10.62
CA ASN A 430 -2.24 -22.88 -9.36
C ASN A 430 -2.19 -23.96 -8.26
N ILE A 431 -1.29 -23.86 -7.30
CA ILE A 431 -1.12 -24.94 -6.31
C ILE A 431 -1.54 -24.55 -4.90
N VAL A 432 -1.83 -25.56 -4.08
CA VAL A 432 -1.97 -25.44 -2.63
C VAL A 432 -1.08 -26.47 -1.97
N VAL A 433 -0.11 -26.02 -1.17
CA VAL A 433 0.90 -26.88 -0.54
C VAL A 433 1.18 -26.46 0.90
N TRP A 434 1.86 -27.34 1.64
CA TRP A 434 2.36 -27.05 2.99
C TRP A 434 3.88 -27.10 3.03
N SER A 435 4.47 -26.08 3.65
CA SER A 435 5.92 -25.96 3.75
C SER A 435 6.40 -25.27 5.00
N ASP A 436 7.68 -25.39 5.30
CA ASP A 436 8.30 -24.64 6.39
C ASP A 436 8.58 -23.21 5.93
N LEU A 437 7.74 -22.27 6.37
CA LEU A 437 7.91 -20.82 6.14
C LEU A 437 8.62 -20.11 7.31
N GLY A 438 9.27 -20.88 8.17
CA GLY A 438 9.97 -20.39 9.34
C GLY A 438 9.05 -19.95 10.47
N SER A 439 9.64 -19.55 11.60
CA SER A 439 8.92 -19.18 12.83
C SER A 439 8.59 -17.69 12.92
N GLY A 440 8.70 -16.94 11.82
CA GLY A 440 8.59 -15.47 11.75
C GLY A 440 7.17 -14.92 11.88
N GLY A 441 6.20 -15.73 12.30
CA GLY A 441 4.80 -15.36 12.38
C GLY A 441 4.02 -15.52 11.07
N ILE A 442 4.65 -15.92 9.97
CA ILE A 442 3.97 -16.17 8.68
C ILE A 442 3.07 -17.39 8.79
N ILE A 443 1.76 -17.22 8.70
CA ILE A 443 0.77 -18.31 8.74
C ILE A 443 0.70 -18.99 7.38
N ALA A 444 0.57 -18.20 6.33
CA ALA A 444 0.49 -18.63 4.95
C ALA A 444 0.90 -17.47 4.03
N TYR A 445 1.05 -17.75 2.74
CA TYR A 445 1.05 -16.71 1.71
C TYR A 445 0.33 -17.19 0.46
N ASN A 446 -0.17 -16.24 -0.33
CA ASN A 446 -0.55 -16.42 -1.72
C ASN A 446 0.43 -15.69 -2.62
N SER A 447 1.12 -16.39 -3.51
CA SER A 447 1.89 -15.77 -4.58
C SER A 447 1.13 -15.82 -5.88
N LEU A 448 1.11 -14.71 -6.62
CA LEU A 448 0.41 -14.62 -7.88
C LEU A 448 1.26 -13.97 -8.96
N TRP A 449 1.02 -14.37 -10.20
CA TRP A 449 1.56 -13.72 -11.40
C TRP A 449 0.43 -13.13 -12.25
N PHE A 450 0.63 -11.93 -12.76
CA PHE A 450 -0.37 -11.27 -13.59
C PHE A 450 0.21 -10.43 -14.72
N ASN A 451 -0.60 -10.27 -15.75
CA ASN A 451 -0.34 -9.37 -16.86
C ASN A 451 -0.96 -8.00 -16.57
N LYS A 452 -0.12 -7.05 -16.18
CA LYS A 452 -0.51 -5.68 -15.84
C LYS A 452 -1.16 -4.89 -16.99
N ALA A 453 -0.79 -5.16 -18.23
CA ALA A 453 -1.39 -4.48 -19.38
C ALA A 453 -2.83 -4.96 -19.64
N MET A 454 -3.16 -6.18 -19.19
CA MET A 454 -4.46 -6.82 -19.40
C MET A 454 -5.31 -6.86 -18.13
N ASN A 455 -4.72 -6.61 -16.96
CA ASN A 455 -5.31 -6.84 -15.64
C ASN A 455 -5.79 -8.29 -15.43
N VAL A 456 -5.01 -9.26 -15.93
CA VAL A 456 -5.37 -10.68 -15.89
C VAL A 456 -4.39 -11.45 -15.03
N ILE A 457 -4.91 -12.18 -14.05
CA ILE A 457 -4.16 -13.17 -13.26
C ILE A 457 -3.94 -14.40 -14.13
N ILE A 458 -2.74 -14.96 -14.06
CA ILE A 458 -2.36 -16.13 -14.85
C ILE A 458 -1.90 -17.31 -14.01
N ASP A 459 -1.55 -17.07 -12.74
CA ASP A 459 -0.97 -18.05 -11.84
C ASP A 459 -1.20 -17.59 -10.38
N SER A 460 -1.53 -18.52 -9.48
CA SER A 460 -1.71 -18.28 -8.04
C SER A 460 -1.40 -19.53 -7.23
N ASP A 461 -0.46 -19.41 -6.30
CA ASP A 461 -0.01 -20.48 -5.43
C ASP A 461 -0.19 -20.11 -3.96
N VAL A 462 -0.75 -21.03 -3.19
CA VAL A 462 -0.96 -20.88 -1.74
C VAL A 462 -0.06 -21.84 -0.98
N VAL A 463 0.70 -21.29 -0.02
CA VAL A 463 1.56 -22.08 0.85
C VAL A 463 1.17 -21.88 2.30
N PHE A 464 0.81 -22.98 2.97
CA PHE A 464 0.52 -23.00 4.40
C PHE A 464 1.75 -23.40 5.21
N ASN A 465 2.00 -22.69 6.31
CA ASN A 465 3.19 -22.94 7.12
C ASN A 465 3.05 -24.21 8.00
N THR A 466 4.00 -25.14 7.87
CA THR A 466 4.12 -26.38 8.66
C THR A 466 4.55 -26.16 10.11
N GLN A 467 5.00 -24.95 10.48
CA GLN A 467 5.27 -24.58 11.87
C GLN A 467 3.99 -24.47 12.71
N TYR A 468 2.82 -24.35 12.08
CA TYR A 468 1.54 -24.38 12.77
C TYR A 468 0.89 -25.75 12.70
N ILE A 469 0.17 -26.10 13.77
CA ILE A 469 -0.71 -27.26 13.79
C ILE A 469 -2.04 -26.80 13.19
N TRP A 470 -2.44 -27.43 12.08
CA TRP A 470 -3.70 -27.16 11.39
C TRP A 470 -4.82 -28.05 11.94
N ASP A 471 -6.04 -27.53 11.95
CA ASP A 471 -7.26 -28.27 12.28
C ASP A 471 -8.50 -27.61 11.68
N ASP A 472 -9.63 -28.32 11.74
CA ASP A 472 -10.96 -27.77 11.48
C ASP A 472 -11.54 -27.30 12.82
N CYS A 473 -11.32 -26.04 13.19
CA CYS A 473 -11.70 -25.45 14.48
C CYS A 473 -13.20 -25.19 14.66
N VAL A 474 -14.02 -26.19 14.36
CA VAL A 474 -15.47 -26.19 14.61
C VAL A 474 -15.79 -26.39 16.10
N GLU A 475 -17.06 -26.17 16.47
CA GLU A 475 -17.53 -26.32 17.85
C GLU A 475 -17.20 -27.72 18.41
N GLY A 476 -16.48 -27.76 19.53
CA GLY A 476 -16.09 -29.01 20.21
C GLY A 476 -14.67 -29.49 19.92
N VAL A 477 -13.96 -28.86 18.98
CA VAL A 477 -12.53 -29.08 18.72
C VAL A 477 -11.70 -28.12 19.58
N ASP A 478 -10.63 -28.62 20.22
CA ASP A 478 -9.68 -27.78 20.95
C ASP A 478 -8.65 -27.18 19.99
N CYS A 479 -8.85 -25.91 19.65
CA CYS A 479 -7.95 -25.12 18.81
C CYS A 479 -7.18 -24.04 19.58
N SER A 480 -6.98 -24.21 20.88
CA SER A 480 -6.25 -23.23 21.70
C SER A 480 -4.81 -22.95 21.22
N ASN A 481 -4.22 -23.87 20.45
CA ASN A 481 -2.89 -23.77 19.86
C ASN A 481 -2.84 -24.22 18.38
N LYS A 482 -3.98 -24.16 17.69
CA LYS A 482 -4.11 -24.62 16.30
C LYS A 482 -4.63 -23.51 15.40
N MET A 483 -4.15 -23.49 14.16
CA MET A 483 -4.69 -22.63 13.11
C MET A 483 -5.90 -23.31 12.48
N ASP A 484 -6.94 -22.51 12.27
CA ASP A 484 -8.11 -22.98 11.56
C ASP A 484 -7.85 -22.98 10.06
N LEU A 485 -7.81 -24.16 9.43
CA LEU A 485 -7.43 -24.24 8.02
C LEU A 485 -8.45 -23.51 7.13
N GLN A 486 -9.74 -23.64 7.40
CA GLN A 486 -10.76 -22.97 6.58
C GLN A 486 -10.66 -21.43 6.69
N ASN A 487 -10.51 -20.89 7.90
CA ASN A 487 -10.37 -19.44 8.10
C ASN A 487 -9.20 -18.86 7.31
N ILE A 488 -8.04 -19.52 7.35
CA ILE A 488 -6.85 -19.04 6.61
C ILE A 488 -7.02 -19.29 5.11
N ALA A 489 -7.46 -20.48 4.69
CA ALA A 489 -7.66 -20.77 3.28
C ALA A 489 -8.66 -19.82 2.61
N THR A 490 -9.78 -19.49 3.27
CA THR A 490 -10.74 -18.50 2.75
C THR A 490 -10.07 -17.14 2.54
N HIS A 491 -9.17 -16.72 3.44
CA HIS A 491 -8.38 -15.50 3.25
C HIS A 491 -7.45 -15.61 2.04
N GLU A 492 -6.61 -16.65 1.98
CA GLU A 492 -5.63 -16.80 0.90
C GLU A 492 -6.29 -16.86 -0.48
N PHE A 493 -7.48 -17.47 -0.57
CA PHE A 493 -8.25 -17.53 -1.80
C PHE A 493 -8.88 -16.19 -2.19
N GLY A 494 -9.02 -15.23 -1.27
CA GLY A 494 -9.43 -13.87 -1.58
C GLY A 494 -8.38 -13.07 -2.38
N HIS A 495 -7.11 -13.46 -2.30
CA HIS A 495 -6.03 -12.96 -3.17
C HIS A 495 -6.15 -13.45 -4.63
N ASN A 496 -7.33 -13.88 -5.06
CA ASN A 496 -7.71 -13.98 -6.47
C ASN A 496 -8.37 -12.70 -7.02
N GLY A 497 -8.23 -11.58 -6.29
CA GLY A 497 -8.56 -10.24 -6.75
C GLY A 497 -8.49 -9.15 -5.67
N LEU A 498 -8.57 -9.55 -4.39
CA LEU A 498 -8.60 -8.64 -3.24
C LEU A 498 -7.24 -8.59 -2.53
N ASN A 499 -6.90 -7.42 -2.00
CA ASN A 499 -5.67 -7.17 -1.26
C ASN A 499 -5.95 -7.21 0.25
N ASP A 500 -4.90 -7.40 1.02
CA ASP A 500 -4.95 -7.34 2.47
C ASP A 500 -5.47 -6.01 3.00
N LEU A 501 -6.14 -6.10 4.14
CA LEU A 501 -6.62 -4.98 4.92
C LEU A 501 -5.93 -5.00 6.30
N TYR A 502 -5.27 -3.90 6.67
CA TYR A 502 -4.57 -3.81 7.95
C TYR A 502 -5.22 -2.82 8.93
N MET A 503 -6.27 -2.13 8.49
CA MET A 503 -6.93 -1.12 9.31
C MET A 503 -7.69 -1.74 10.50
N PRO A 504 -7.75 -1.06 11.67
CA PRO A 504 -8.40 -1.60 12.86
C PRO A 504 -9.88 -2.00 12.67
N LYS A 505 -10.60 -1.37 11.74
CA LYS A 505 -12.01 -1.68 11.47
C LYS A 505 -12.22 -2.96 10.65
N SER A 506 -11.21 -3.43 9.92
CA SER A 506 -11.34 -4.61 9.06
C SER A 506 -11.08 -5.94 9.77
N VAL A 507 -10.78 -5.95 11.08
CA VAL A 507 -10.31 -7.15 11.80
C VAL A 507 -11.20 -8.38 11.75
N GLU A 508 -12.50 -8.21 11.46
CA GLU A 508 -13.46 -9.32 11.32
C GLU A 508 -13.75 -9.66 9.83
N LEU A 509 -13.27 -8.85 8.88
CA LEU A 509 -13.32 -9.17 7.46
C LEU A 509 -12.33 -10.30 7.15
N THR A 510 -12.69 -11.13 6.18
CA THR A 510 -11.86 -12.23 5.71
C THR A 510 -10.51 -11.73 5.22
N MET A 511 -10.46 -10.63 4.45
CA MET A 511 -9.22 -10.06 3.91
C MET A 511 -8.36 -9.30 4.94
N HIS A 512 -8.63 -9.39 6.24
CA HIS A 512 -7.71 -8.83 7.23
C HIS A 512 -6.41 -9.64 7.29
N GLY A 513 -5.26 -9.00 7.07
CA GLY A 513 -3.95 -9.67 6.94
C GLY A 513 -3.38 -10.29 8.22
N TYR A 514 -4.18 -10.36 9.30
CA TYR A 514 -3.81 -11.01 10.56
C TYR A 514 -4.86 -12.02 11.02
N SER A 515 -4.41 -13.16 11.53
CA SER A 515 -5.24 -14.15 12.23
C SER A 515 -4.57 -14.68 13.51
N SER A 516 -5.37 -15.28 14.38
CA SER A 516 -4.91 -15.85 15.66
C SER A 516 -5.25 -17.34 15.78
N PHE A 517 -4.58 -18.05 16.69
CA PHE A 517 -4.96 -19.42 17.05
C PHE A 517 -6.44 -19.53 17.43
N GLY A 518 -7.10 -20.55 16.89
CA GLY A 518 -8.52 -20.84 17.11
C GLY A 518 -9.50 -19.81 16.55
N GLU A 519 -9.03 -18.83 15.77
CA GLU A 519 -9.90 -17.91 15.05
C GLU A 519 -10.56 -18.64 13.87
N ASN A 520 -11.88 -18.70 13.85
CA ASN A 520 -12.66 -19.42 12.84
C ASN A 520 -13.80 -18.58 12.24
N LYS A 521 -13.83 -17.28 12.52
CA LYS A 521 -14.91 -16.40 12.08
C LYS A 521 -14.79 -16.03 10.60
N LYS A 522 -13.55 -15.86 10.12
CA LYS A 522 -13.22 -15.47 8.73
C LYS A 522 -13.35 -16.61 7.73
N ARG A 523 -13.87 -17.76 8.18
CA ARG A 523 -14.50 -18.77 7.32
C ARG A 523 -15.67 -18.19 6.51
N ASN A 524 -16.33 -17.16 7.04
CA ASN A 524 -17.38 -16.42 6.36
C ASN A 524 -16.84 -15.07 5.90
N LEU A 525 -17.37 -14.59 4.78
CA LEU A 525 -17.05 -13.29 4.22
C LEU A 525 -17.79 -12.19 4.98
N GLY A 526 -17.08 -11.13 5.33
CA GLY A 526 -17.68 -9.88 5.77
C GLY A 526 -18.20 -9.07 4.58
N ILE A 527 -18.94 -7.99 4.85
CA ILE A 527 -19.62 -7.25 3.78
C ILE A 527 -18.62 -6.68 2.75
N GLY A 528 -17.48 -6.13 3.20
CA GLY A 528 -16.43 -5.64 2.31
C GLY A 528 -15.90 -6.73 1.39
N ASP A 529 -15.64 -7.93 1.91
CA ASP A 529 -15.14 -9.07 1.12
C ASP A 529 -16.14 -9.44 0.00
N ILE A 530 -17.45 -9.49 0.35
CA ILE A 530 -18.55 -9.76 -0.58
C ILE A 530 -18.62 -8.69 -1.68
N LEU A 531 -18.62 -7.41 -1.29
CA LEU A 531 -18.69 -6.29 -2.24
C LEU A 531 -17.49 -6.28 -3.20
N GLY A 532 -16.29 -6.54 -2.67
CA GLY A 532 -15.08 -6.59 -3.47
C GLY A 532 -15.11 -7.70 -4.51
N ILE A 533 -15.47 -8.93 -4.11
CA ILE A 533 -15.51 -10.05 -5.06
C ILE A 533 -16.62 -9.86 -6.10
N GLN A 534 -17.78 -9.32 -5.70
CA GLN A 534 -18.89 -9.01 -6.60
C GLN A 534 -18.57 -7.90 -7.59
N GLU A 535 -17.77 -6.89 -7.22
CA GLU A 535 -17.34 -5.88 -8.19
C GLU A 535 -16.42 -6.48 -9.28
N LEU A 536 -15.62 -7.50 -8.95
CA LEU A 536 -14.77 -8.18 -9.93
C LEU A 536 -15.52 -9.19 -10.82
N TYR A 537 -16.44 -9.94 -10.21
CA TYR A 537 -17.01 -11.18 -10.77
C TYR A 537 -18.55 -11.18 -10.86
N GLY A 538 -19.21 -10.09 -10.45
CA GLY A 538 -20.66 -9.86 -10.51
C GLY A 538 -21.45 -10.46 -9.33
N GLU A 539 -22.61 -9.88 -9.02
CA GLU A 539 -23.59 -10.32 -7.99
C GLU A 539 -24.40 -11.56 -8.38
#